data_AF-A0A0R2ESK9-F1
#
_entry.id   AF-A0A0R2ESK9-F1
#
_cell.length_a   1.000
_cell.length_b   1.000
_cell.length_c   1.000
_cell.angle_alpha   90.00
_cell.angle_beta   90.00
_cell.angle_gamma   90.00
#
_symmetry.space_group_name_H-M   'P 1'
#
loop_
_entity.id
_entity.type
_entity.pdbx_description
1 polymer ?
#
loop_
_entity_poly.entity_id
_entity_poly.type
_entity_poly.pdbx_seq_one_letter_code
_entity_poly.pdbx_strand_id
1 'polypeptide(L)'
;MDNLKKRNWWLLMGIVLGIVGIAGWQAPSAQAASVKVLKKKAYSDLAMHAKTTKTAYMWDLKHSKHIHNLKNYPKTTWYLSKSYKLRIGKTTGIYYRVKNNTGKIEGLVWRDYLTKGDNPNDALAKNPLVKSYGGGLAGIKSAREAAKLQVDILALFPGTILNDQYTTDARNDLNAGINRTNNYSATNKNKQAVGIFSAYNWTKTTSKTDFVKLVKAGLENQGYTTAKRNQFKGYQIGVYATPHGYDSNYKNWLSGYGSWGIYLVPTQNALN
;
A
#
# COMPACT_ATOMS: atom_id res chain seq x y z
N MET A 1 16.31 -19.37 65.50
CA MET A 1 16.68 -19.26 64.07
C MET A 1 15.52 -18.59 63.36
N ASP A 2 15.67 -17.26 63.31
CA ASP A 2 15.15 -16.22 62.40
C ASP A 2 13.83 -16.42 61.64
N ASN A 3 12.92 -15.45 61.56
CA ASN A 3 12.64 -14.27 62.38
C ASN A 3 11.23 -13.78 61.98
N LEU A 4 10.54 -13.17 62.95
CA LEU A 4 9.22 -12.50 62.99
C LEU A 4 8.47 -12.26 61.65
N LYS A 5 7.22 -12.73 61.48
CA LYS A 5 5.93 -12.26 62.06
C LYS A 5 5.49 -10.84 61.66
N LYS A 6 4.36 -10.82 60.92
CA LYS A 6 3.13 -10.03 61.15
C LYS A 6 3.19 -8.52 60.79
N ARG A 7 2.14 -7.82 60.40
CA ARG A 7 0.71 -8.07 60.08
C ARG A 7 0.07 -6.67 60.02
N ASN A 8 -0.71 -6.37 58.97
CA ASN A 8 -1.87 -5.43 58.91
C ASN A 8 -1.65 -3.94 59.28
N TRP A 9 -2.44 -2.93 58.90
CA TRP A 9 -3.53 -2.65 57.94
C TRP A 9 -4.02 -1.21 58.33
N TRP A 10 -4.56 -0.41 57.38
CA TRP A 10 -5.22 0.94 57.54
C TRP A 10 -4.31 2.14 57.87
N LEU A 11 -4.26 3.27 57.16
CA LEU A 11 -5.18 4.29 56.58
C LEU A 11 -5.08 5.62 57.34
N LEU A 12 -4.82 6.68 56.54
CA LEU A 12 -5.14 8.12 56.70
C LEU A 12 -4.29 9.09 57.55
N MET A 13 -3.79 10.08 56.80
CA MET A 13 -3.69 11.52 57.04
C MET A 13 -3.02 12.08 58.31
N GLY A 14 -1.95 12.83 58.06
CA GLY A 14 -1.50 13.95 58.89
C GLY A 14 -0.62 14.88 58.07
N ILE A 15 -1.19 15.99 57.57
CA ILE A 15 -0.43 17.15 57.09
C ILE A 15 0.04 17.91 58.31
N VAL A 16 1.36 18.06 58.53
CA VAL A 16 1.93 19.28 59.11
C VAL A 16 3.30 19.56 58.48
N LEU A 17 3.41 20.82 58.05
CA LEU A 17 4.53 21.61 57.59
C LEU A 17 5.86 21.37 58.32
N GLY A 18 6.90 21.20 57.52
CA GLY A 18 8.30 21.23 57.94
C GLY A 18 9.20 21.56 56.75
N ILE A 19 9.29 22.84 56.42
CA ILE A 19 10.33 23.47 55.61
C ILE A 19 11.72 23.02 56.07
N VAL A 20 12.30 22.07 55.34
CA VAL A 20 13.73 21.80 55.31
C VAL A 20 14.13 21.85 53.84
N GLY A 21 15.03 22.77 53.50
CA GLY A 21 15.51 23.01 52.16
C GLY A 21 16.17 21.76 51.59
N ILE A 22 15.43 21.03 50.76
CA ILE A 22 16.00 20.01 49.90
C ILE A 22 16.52 20.75 48.68
N ALA A 23 17.84 20.90 48.59
CA ALA A 23 18.51 21.26 47.35
C ALA A 23 18.11 20.20 46.31
N GLY A 24 17.11 20.54 45.49
CA GLY A 24 16.62 19.66 44.45
C GLY A 24 17.77 19.39 43.49
N TRP A 25 18.20 18.13 43.44
CA TRP A 25 19.01 17.61 42.35
C TRP A 25 18.15 17.70 41.10
N GLN A 26 18.18 18.84 40.41
CA GLN A 26 17.68 18.96 39.06
C GLN A 26 18.61 18.11 38.20
N ALA A 27 18.14 16.93 37.80
CA ALA A 27 18.78 16.17 36.74
C ALA A 27 18.98 17.14 35.56
N PRO A 28 20.20 17.31 35.03
CA PRO A 28 20.42 18.23 33.93
C PRO A 28 19.49 17.82 32.79
N SER A 29 18.65 18.77 32.34
CA SER A 29 17.90 18.60 31.12
C SER A 29 18.93 18.40 30.01
N ALA A 30 18.99 17.18 29.46
CA ALA A 30 19.88 16.89 28.35
C ALA A 30 19.44 17.76 27.16
N GLN A 31 20.17 18.85 26.92
CA GLN A 31 19.90 19.73 25.80
C GLN A 31 20.03 18.90 24.52
N ALA A 32 18.93 18.75 23.77
CA ALA A 32 18.93 17.99 22.54
C ALA A 32 20.04 18.54 21.63
N ALA A 33 20.95 17.66 21.18
CA ALA A 33 22.05 18.06 20.32
C ALA A 33 21.51 18.80 19.09
N SER A 34 22.08 19.97 18.77
CA SER A 34 21.65 20.72 17.61
C SER A 34 21.86 19.90 16.32
N VAL A 35 20.78 19.73 15.56
CA VAL A 35 20.78 18.97 14.29
C VAL A 35 20.86 19.96 13.14
N LYS A 36 21.89 19.84 12.31
CA LYS A 36 22.04 20.65 11.09
C LYS A 36 22.10 19.74 9.85
N VAL A 37 21.33 20.08 8.82
CA VAL A 37 21.39 19.39 7.53
C VAL A 37 22.55 19.98 6.71
N LEU A 38 23.58 19.17 6.43
CA LEU A 38 24.74 19.58 5.66
C LEU A 38 24.57 19.30 4.16
N LYS A 39 23.98 18.16 3.81
CA LYS A 39 23.77 17.76 2.40
C LYS A 39 22.50 16.92 2.27
N LYS A 40 21.83 17.05 1.12
CA LYS A 40 20.67 16.24 0.74
C LYS A 40 20.90 15.59 -0.62
N LYS A 41 20.36 14.38 -0.82
CA LYS A 41 20.26 13.69 -2.11
C LYS A 41 18.90 13.03 -2.21
N ALA A 42 18.24 13.17 -3.36
CA ALA A 42 16.94 12.55 -3.63
C ALA A 42 17.11 11.15 -4.22
N TYR A 43 16.10 10.30 -3.99
CA TYR A 43 16.00 8.94 -4.51
C TYR A 43 14.56 8.67 -4.97
N SER A 44 14.42 7.79 -5.96
CA SER A 44 13.17 7.34 -6.55
C SER A 44 12.58 6.14 -5.77
N ASP A 45 12.28 6.34 -4.48
CA ASP A 45 11.68 5.31 -3.59
C ASP A 45 12.41 3.95 -3.64
N LEU A 46 13.74 4.00 -3.53
CA LEU A 46 14.57 2.81 -3.62
C LEU A 46 14.25 1.83 -2.48
N ALA A 47 13.99 0.57 -2.82
CA ALA A 47 13.73 -0.49 -1.84
C ALA A 47 14.96 -0.77 -0.98
N MET A 48 14.73 -0.85 0.32
CA MET A 48 15.71 -1.14 1.36
C MET A 48 15.08 -2.07 2.39
N HIS A 49 15.89 -2.82 3.12
CA HIS A 49 15.42 -3.55 4.29
C HIS A 49 16.45 -3.53 5.42
N ALA A 50 16.00 -3.86 6.63
CA ALA A 50 16.86 -3.89 7.80
C ALA A 50 17.97 -4.94 7.60
N LYS A 51 19.23 -4.52 7.73
CA LYS A 51 20.40 -5.38 7.64
C LYS A 51 20.57 -6.28 8.87
N THR A 52 19.91 -5.93 9.97
CA THR A 52 20.08 -6.55 11.28
C THR A 52 18.74 -6.75 11.98
N THR A 53 18.67 -7.78 12.81
CA THR A 53 17.57 -8.03 13.75
C THR A 53 17.80 -7.35 15.11
N LYS A 54 19.00 -6.77 15.33
CA LYS A 54 19.32 -5.99 16.52
C LYS A 54 18.58 -4.64 16.50
N THR A 55 18.63 -3.94 17.64
CA THR A 55 18.06 -2.60 17.78
C THR A 55 18.63 -1.66 16.72
N ALA A 56 17.73 -1.10 15.90
CA ALA A 56 18.03 -0.10 14.88
C ALA A 56 16.90 0.93 14.90
N TYR A 57 17.19 2.11 15.44
CA TYR A 57 16.16 3.14 15.63
C TYR A 57 15.85 3.91 14.36
N MET A 58 14.57 4.19 14.19
CA MET A 58 14.06 5.24 13.32
C MET A 58 13.77 6.47 14.15
N TRP A 59 14.36 7.58 13.74
CA TRP A 59 14.14 8.90 14.30
C TRP A 59 13.02 9.62 13.57
N ASP A 60 12.37 10.57 14.24
CA ASP A 60 11.53 11.53 13.57
C ASP A 60 12.33 12.39 12.57
N LEU A 61 11.64 13.14 11.70
CA LEU A 61 12.31 13.92 10.66
C LEU A 61 13.16 15.08 11.21
N LYS A 62 12.92 15.50 12.47
CA LYS A 62 13.74 16.50 13.17
C LYS A 62 14.95 15.88 13.88
N HIS A 63 15.06 14.55 13.90
CA HIS A 63 16.09 13.82 14.63
C HIS A 63 16.16 14.23 16.11
N SER A 64 14.99 14.37 16.73
CA SER A 64 14.83 14.75 18.14
C SER A 64 14.43 13.58 19.03
N LYS A 65 13.74 12.58 18.47
CA LYS A 65 13.30 11.40 19.21
C LYS A 65 13.24 10.14 18.35
N HIS A 66 13.45 8.99 18.98
CA HIS A 66 13.14 7.70 18.40
C HIS A 66 11.62 7.54 18.30
N ILE A 67 11.12 7.16 17.12
CA ILE A 67 9.69 6.92 16.88
C ILE A 67 9.39 5.45 16.62
N HIS A 68 10.36 4.69 16.08
CA HIS A 68 10.23 3.26 15.82
C HIS A 68 11.57 2.54 15.99
N ASN A 69 11.52 1.22 16.10
CA ASN A 69 12.69 0.34 16.06
C ASN A 69 12.48 -0.71 14.96
N LEU A 70 13.41 -0.78 14.00
CA LEU A 70 13.32 -1.63 12.81
C LEU A 70 13.24 -3.12 13.14
N LYS A 71 13.75 -3.56 14.31
CA LYS A 71 13.63 -4.95 14.76
C LYS A 71 12.17 -5.41 14.92
N ASN A 72 11.25 -4.47 15.17
CA ASN A 72 9.82 -4.75 15.30
C ASN A 72 9.12 -4.87 13.93
N TYR A 73 9.86 -4.69 12.83
CA TYR A 73 9.37 -4.71 11.45
C TYR A 73 10.19 -5.68 10.57
N PRO A 74 10.36 -6.96 10.98
CA PRO A 74 11.32 -7.88 10.35
C PRO A 74 10.96 -8.26 8.91
N LYS A 75 9.70 -8.08 8.51
CA LYS A 75 9.18 -8.41 7.17
C LYS A 75 8.93 -7.17 6.31
N THR A 76 9.38 -5.99 6.73
CA THR A 76 9.06 -4.73 6.05
C THR A 76 10.15 -4.37 5.04
N THR A 77 9.73 -4.08 3.81
CA THR A 77 10.50 -3.28 2.86
C THR A 77 10.26 -1.79 3.11
N TRP A 78 11.36 -1.05 3.19
CA TRP A 78 11.41 0.39 3.40
C TRP A 78 11.77 1.08 2.08
N TYR A 79 11.13 2.21 1.77
CA TYR A 79 11.35 2.93 0.52
C TYR A 79 12.06 4.25 0.77
N LEU A 80 13.31 4.32 0.33
CA LEU A 80 14.21 5.46 0.48
C LEU A 80 13.83 6.59 -0.49
N SER A 81 13.46 7.74 0.07
CA SER A 81 13.13 8.94 -0.72
C SER A 81 14.26 9.97 -0.73
N LYS A 82 15.01 10.11 0.37
CA LYS A 82 16.09 11.10 0.52
C LYS A 82 17.19 10.59 1.45
N SER A 83 18.44 10.93 1.18
CA SER A 83 19.53 10.83 2.15
C SER A 83 19.96 12.20 2.64
N TYR A 84 20.25 12.30 3.93
CA TYR A 84 20.71 13.50 4.60
C TYR A 84 22.06 13.25 5.23
N LYS A 85 23.05 14.11 4.94
CA LYS A 85 24.23 14.23 5.81
C LYS A 85 23.86 15.19 6.92
N LEU A 86 23.69 14.68 8.13
CA LEU A 86 23.35 15.45 9.32
C LEU A 86 24.61 15.70 10.15
N ARG A 87 24.71 16.88 10.74
CA ARG A 87 25.60 17.17 11.86
C ARG A 87 24.77 17.17 13.14
N ILE A 88 25.14 16.32 14.09
CA ILE A 88 24.46 16.18 15.38
C ILE A 88 25.50 16.55 16.44
N GLY A 89 25.42 17.78 16.95
CA GLY A 89 26.49 18.36 17.77
C GLY A 89 27.83 18.44 17.01
N LYS A 90 28.83 17.67 17.47
CA LYS A 90 30.18 17.63 16.86
C LYS A 90 30.36 16.52 15.82
N THR A 91 29.45 15.55 15.75
CA THR A 91 29.59 14.40 14.85
C THR A 91 28.75 14.59 13.59
N THR A 92 29.08 13.85 12.52
CA THR A 92 28.27 13.81 11.31
C THR A 92 27.91 12.38 10.94
N GLY A 93 26.75 12.19 10.35
CA GLY A 93 26.27 10.89 9.91
C GLY A 93 25.34 10.99 8.71
N ILE A 94 25.21 9.90 7.96
CA ILE A 94 24.28 9.82 6.84
C ILE A 94 23.02 9.07 7.28
N TYR A 95 21.89 9.72 7.12
CA TYR A 95 20.57 9.18 7.46
C TYR A 95 19.69 9.09 6.22
N TYR A 96 18.97 7.98 6.12
CA TYR A 96 18.02 7.69 5.06
C TYR A 96 16.61 7.99 5.55
N ARG A 97 15.91 8.88 4.84
CA ARG A 97 14.47 9.05 5.00
C ARG A 97 13.77 7.94 4.26
N VAL A 98 13.20 7.03 5.03
CA VAL A 98 12.48 5.86 4.54
C VAL A 98 11.05 5.85 5.02
N LYS A 99 10.18 5.22 4.25
CA LYS A 99 8.79 4.97 4.62
C LYS A 99 8.39 3.54 4.30
N ASN A 100 7.38 3.00 4.98
CA ASN A 100 6.80 1.71 4.60
C ASN A 100 5.89 1.86 3.35
N ASN A 101 5.38 0.74 2.83
CA ASN A 101 4.57 0.73 1.60
C ASN A 101 3.22 1.49 1.70
N THR A 102 2.75 1.82 2.91
CA THR A 102 1.53 2.62 3.12
C THR A 102 1.85 4.10 3.35
N GLY A 103 3.10 4.45 3.61
CA GLY A 103 3.51 5.79 4.03
C GLY A 103 3.12 6.17 5.46
N LYS A 104 2.45 5.28 6.21
CA LYS A 104 2.02 5.55 7.60
C LYS A 104 3.18 5.58 8.59
N ILE A 105 4.27 4.87 8.28
CA ILE A 105 5.49 4.89 9.08
C ILE A 105 6.58 5.50 8.20
N GLU A 106 7.11 6.64 8.63
CA GLU A 106 8.16 7.38 7.94
C GLU A 106 9.12 8.01 8.96
N GLY A 107 10.42 7.98 8.67
CA GLY A 107 11.43 8.61 9.52
C GLY A 107 12.85 8.50 8.98
N LEU A 108 13.81 8.91 9.79
CA LEU A 108 15.23 8.88 9.50
C LEU A 108 15.90 7.66 10.14
N VAL A 109 16.57 6.85 9.33
CA VAL A 109 17.32 5.67 9.78
C VAL A 109 18.78 5.85 9.42
N TRP A 110 19.69 5.52 10.33
CA TRP A 110 21.12 5.55 10.02
C TRP A 110 21.45 4.56 8.90
N ARG A 111 22.21 5.00 7.89
CA ARG A 111 22.33 4.27 6.62
C ARG A 111 22.82 2.82 6.76
N ASP A 112 23.69 2.53 7.73
CA ASP A 112 24.33 1.22 7.86
C ASP A 112 23.41 0.18 8.54
N TYR A 113 22.25 0.60 9.06
CA TYR A 113 21.18 -0.31 9.47
C TYR A 113 20.37 -0.86 8.30
N LEU A 114 20.57 -0.34 7.09
CA LEU A 114 19.80 -0.70 5.91
C LEU A 114 20.70 -1.29 4.83
N THR A 115 20.17 -2.25 4.10
CA THR A 115 20.75 -2.77 2.85
C THR A 115 19.75 -2.64 1.71
N LYS A 116 20.26 -2.57 0.48
CA LYS A 116 19.45 -2.36 -0.73
C LYS A 116 18.65 -3.61 -1.09
N GLY A 117 17.45 -3.42 -1.63
CA GLY A 117 16.58 -4.47 -2.15
C GLY A 117 15.34 -4.70 -1.30
N ASP A 118 14.35 -5.36 -1.92
CA ASP A 118 13.15 -5.80 -1.22
C ASP A 118 13.51 -6.75 -0.08
N ASN A 119 12.74 -6.69 1.01
CA ASN A 119 12.91 -7.66 2.08
C ASN A 119 12.45 -9.04 1.57
N PRO A 120 13.26 -10.11 1.69
CA PRO A 120 12.91 -11.45 1.18
C PRO A 120 11.66 -12.07 1.85
N ASN A 121 11.24 -11.51 2.99
CA ASN A 121 10.07 -11.93 3.75
C ASN A 121 8.87 -10.99 3.59
N ASP A 122 8.96 -9.95 2.75
CA ASP A 122 7.83 -9.07 2.42
C ASP A 122 6.92 -9.74 1.37
N ALA A 123 5.77 -10.23 1.83
CA ALA A 123 4.80 -10.91 0.97
C ALA A 123 4.23 -10.01 -0.13
N LEU A 124 4.10 -8.70 0.12
CA LEU A 124 3.57 -7.77 -0.88
C LEU A 124 4.60 -7.50 -1.98
N ALA A 125 5.86 -7.25 -1.61
CA ALA A 125 6.94 -7.05 -2.58
C ALA A 125 7.14 -8.30 -3.48
N LYS A 126 6.89 -9.50 -2.94
CA LYS A 126 7.01 -10.77 -3.67
C LYS A 126 5.79 -11.15 -4.50
N ASN A 127 4.66 -10.47 -4.31
CA ASN A 127 3.41 -10.83 -4.96
C ASN A 127 3.55 -10.76 -6.50
N PRO A 128 3.18 -11.82 -7.26
CA PRO A 128 3.29 -11.85 -8.72
C PRO A 128 2.55 -10.71 -9.42
N LEU A 129 1.38 -10.30 -8.92
CA LEU A 129 0.61 -9.17 -9.45
C LEU A 129 1.35 -7.85 -9.22
N VAL A 130 1.99 -7.67 -8.07
CA VAL A 130 2.83 -6.49 -7.80
C VAL A 130 4.01 -6.45 -8.75
N LYS A 131 4.64 -7.60 -9.02
CA LYS A 131 5.76 -7.72 -9.97
C LYS A 131 5.32 -7.47 -11.41
N SER A 132 4.13 -7.90 -11.81
CA SER A 132 3.62 -7.60 -13.15
C SER A 132 3.42 -6.10 -13.35
N TYR A 133 3.12 -5.35 -12.29
CA TYR A 133 3.12 -3.88 -12.27
C TYR A 133 4.52 -3.24 -12.10
N GLY A 134 5.60 -3.96 -12.38
CA GLY A 134 6.99 -3.45 -12.29
C GLY A 134 7.62 -3.52 -10.90
N GLY A 135 6.89 -4.00 -9.88
CA GLY A 135 7.42 -4.20 -8.53
C GLY A 135 7.62 -2.92 -7.70
N GLY A 136 8.28 -3.07 -6.56
CA GLY A 136 8.55 -1.98 -5.62
C GLY A 136 7.30 -1.23 -5.13
N LEU A 137 7.48 0.01 -4.66
CA LEU A 137 6.38 0.82 -4.14
C LEU A 137 5.33 1.15 -5.21
N ALA A 138 5.78 1.37 -6.44
CA ALA A 138 4.93 1.64 -7.59
C ALA A 138 3.95 0.50 -7.82
N GLY A 139 4.45 -0.72 -8.02
CA GLY A 139 3.64 -1.89 -8.28
C GLY A 139 2.69 -2.22 -7.13
N ILE A 140 3.10 -2.03 -5.87
CA ILE A 140 2.21 -2.21 -4.72
C ILE A 140 1.03 -1.24 -4.77
N LYS A 141 1.27 0.03 -5.13
CA LYS A 141 0.20 1.02 -5.25
C LYS A 141 -0.74 0.71 -6.40
N SER A 142 -0.19 0.36 -7.57
CA SER A 142 -0.98 -0.04 -8.73
C SER A 142 -1.87 -1.25 -8.44
N ALA A 143 -1.33 -2.27 -7.76
CA ALA A 143 -2.12 -3.45 -7.38
C ALA A 143 -3.29 -3.10 -6.43
N ARG A 144 -3.07 -2.21 -5.45
CA ARG A 144 -4.14 -1.76 -4.54
C ARG A 144 -5.19 -0.93 -5.26
N GLU A 145 -4.78 -0.08 -6.18
CA GLU A 145 -5.68 0.74 -6.97
C GLU A 145 -6.54 -0.12 -7.89
N ALA A 146 -5.95 -1.08 -8.61
CA ALA A 146 -6.67 -2.04 -9.43
C ALA A 146 -7.69 -2.84 -8.60
N ALA A 147 -7.29 -3.32 -7.41
CA ALA A 147 -8.19 -4.04 -6.51
C ALA A 147 -9.38 -3.16 -6.05
N LYS A 148 -9.12 -1.91 -5.66
CA LYS A 148 -10.18 -0.96 -5.29
C LYS A 148 -11.13 -0.74 -6.46
N LEU A 149 -10.59 -0.51 -7.64
CA LEU A 149 -11.39 -0.26 -8.81
C LEU A 149 -12.26 -1.46 -9.20
N GLN A 150 -11.73 -2.68 -9.12
CA GLN A 150 -12.53 -3.89 -9.35
C GLN A 150 -13.75 -3.94 -8.42
N VAL A 151 -13.59 -3.55 -7.14
CA VAL A 151 -14.72 -3.44 -6.19
C VAL A 151 -15.69 -2.32 -6.61
N ASP A 152 -15.18 -1.17 -7.02
CA ASP A 152 -16.02 -0.05 -7.44
C ASP A 152 -16.81 -0.39 -8.73
N ILE A 153 -16.23 -1.15 -9.66
CA ILE A 153 -16.92 -1.67 -10.86
C ILE A 153 -17.94 -2.74 -10.49
N LEU A 154 -17.62 -3.66 -9.57
CA LEU A 154 -18.56 -4.66 -9.08
C LEU A 154 -19.82 -4.00 -8.49
N ALA A 155 -19.67 -2.89 -7.77
CA ALA A 155 -20.79 -2.12 -7.21
C ALA A 155 -21.74 -1.53 -8.27
N LEU A 156 -21.31 -1.46 -9.54
CA LEU A 156 -22.16 -1.02 -10.66
C LEU A 156 -23.15 -2.11 -11.11
N PHE A 157 -23.00 -3.36 -10.65
CA PHE A 157 -23.84 -4.51 -10.97
C PHE A 157 -24.43 -5.10 -9.67
N PRO A 158 -25.41 -4.43 -9.06
CA PRO A 158 -25.89 -4.83 -7.74
C PRO A 158 -26.53 -6.22 -7.77
N GLY A 159 -26.13 -7.06 -6.81
CA GLY A 159 -26.68 -8.41 -6.62
C GLY A 159 -26.07 -9.49 -7.52
N THR A 160 -25.02 -9.19 -8.30
CA THR A 160 -24.19 -10.24 -8.92
C THR A 160 -23.28 -10.93 -7.89
N ILE A 161 -22.81 -12.12 -8.22
CA ILE A 161 -21.96 -12.97 -7.38
C ILE A 161 -20.55 -13.00 -7.98
N LEU A 162 -19.54 -12.51 -7.26
CA LEU A 162 -18.17 -12.49 -7.74
C LEU A 162 -17.65 -13.91 -8.03
N ASN A 163 -17.03 -14.11 -9.19
CA ASN A 163 -16.36 -15.34 -9.60
C ASN A 163 -14.93 -15.04 -10.06
N ASP A 164 -13.96 -15.63 -9.35
CA ASP A 164 -12.52 -15.42 -9.59
C ASP A 164 -12.03 -16.04 -10.91
N GLN A 165 -12.66 -17.12 -11.38
CA GLN A 165 -12.34 -17.71 -12.67
C GLN A 165 -12.72 -16.74 -13.79
N TYR A 166 -13.93 -16.18 -13.76
CA TYR A 166 -14.34 -15.18 -14.75
C TYR A 166 -13.53 -13.89 -14.66
N THR A 167 -13.02 -13.53 -13.47
CA THR A 167 -12.07 -12.43 -13.34
C THR A 167 -10.74 -12.74 -14.04
N THR A 168 -10.27 -13.99 -13.94
CA THR A 168 -9.09 -14.46 -14.66
C THR A 168 -9.32 -14.48 -16.17
N ASP A 169 -10.48 -14.93 -16.61
CA ASP A 169 -10.85 -14.96 -18.03
C ASP A 169 -10.93 -13.54 -18.58
N ALA A 170 -11.58 -12.61 -17.86
CA ALA A 170 -11.67 -11.20 -18.25
C ALA A 170 -10.28 -10.56 -18.42
N ARG A 171 -9.33 -10.92 -17.55
CA ARG A 171 -7.93 -10.50 -17.66
C ARG A 171 -7.25 -11.08 -18.89
N ASN A 172 -7.37 -12.38 -19.12
CA ASN A 172 -6.72 -13.06 -20.24
C ASN A 172 -7.19 -12.47 -21.57
N ASP A 173 -8.50 -12.28 -21.71
CA ASP A 173 -9.13 -11.71 -22.89
C ASP A 173 -8.75 -10.25 -23.12
N LEU A 174 -8.75 -9.44 -22.07
CA LEU A 174 -8.32 -8.05 -22.16
C LEU A 174 -6.84 -7.94 -22.58
N ASN A 175 -5.98 -8.82 -22.06
CA ASN A 175 -4.55 -8.85 -22.38
C ASN A 175 -4.24 -9.45 -23.75
N ALA A 176 -5.04 -10.41 -24.23
CA ALA A 176 -4.95 -10.96 -25.59
C ALA A 176 -5.32 -9.93 -26.67
N GLY A 177 -5.87 -8.80 -26.25
CA GLY A 177 -6.17 -7.67 -27.12
C GLY A 177 -7.25 -8.00 -28.13
N ILE A 178 -8.44 -8.38 -27.64
CA ILE A 178 -9.62 -8.72 -28.45
C ILE A 178 -9.71 -7.74 -29.62
N ASN A 179 -9.30 -8.26 -30.78
CA ASN A 179 -9.42 -7.62 -32.06
C ASN A 179 -10.91 -7.64 -32.37
N ARG A 180 -11.51 -6.50 -32.71
CA ARG A 180 -12.96 -6.29 -32.91
C ARG A 180 -13.65 -7.29 -33.86
N THR A 181 -12.89 -8.14 -34.54
CA THR A 181 -13.31 -9.18 -35.48
C THR A 181 -13.56 -10.56 -34.87
N ASN A 182 -13.02 -10.87 -33.68
CA ASN A 182 -13.24 -12.16 -33.05
C ASN A 182 -14.29 -12.03 -31.95
N ASN A 183 -15.40 -12.75 -32.09
CA ASN A 183 -16.24 -13.10 -30.94
C ASN A 183 -15.32 -13.74 -29.89
N TYR A 184 -15.23 -13.12 -28.71
CA TYR A 184 -14.77 -13.58 -27.39
C TYR A 184 -13.80 -14.77 -27.36
N SER A 185 -12.71 -14.71 -26.59
CA SER A 185 -11.64 -15.70 -26.71
C SER A 185 -12.13 -17.16 -26.61
N ALA A 186 -11.36 -18.05 -27.25
CA ALA A 186 -11.60 -19.49 -27.30
C ALA A 186 -11.70 -20.17 -25.92
N THR A 187 -11.43 -19.47 -24.80
CA THR A 187 -11.69 -19.99 -23.44
C THR A 187 -13.14 -19.87 -23.00
N ASN A 188 -14.03 -19.32 -23.83
CA ASN A 188 -15.46 -19.22 -23.56
C ASN A 188 -16.13 -20.61 -23.56
N LYS A 189 -16.00 -21.36 -22.46
CA LYS A 189 -16.74 -22.62 -22.22
C LYS A 189 -18.25 -22.40 -22.08
N ASN A 190 -18.69 -21.15 -21.85
CA ASN A 190 -20.09 -20.84 -21.60
C ASN A 190 -20.67 -19.99 -22.74
N LYS A 191 -21.39 -20.63 -23.69
CA LYS A 191 -22.06 -19.96 -24.82
C LYS A 191 -23.01 -18.82 -24.41
N GLN A 192 -23.35 -18.71 -23.12
CA GLN A 192 -24.23 -17.67 -22.55
C GLN A 192 -23.48 -16.54 -21.82
N ALA A 193 -22.14 -16.55 -21.78
CA ALA A 193 -21.37 -15.48 -21.17
C ALA A 193 -21.48 -14.17 -21.96
N VAL A 194 -21.82 -13.09 -21.26
CA VAL A 194 -21.78 -11.73 -21.79
C VAL A 194 -20.44 -11.11 -21.41
N GLY A 195 -19.57 -10.92 -22.40
CA GLY A 195 -18.32 -10.17 -22.24
C GLY A 195 -18.54 -8.69 -22.53
N ILE A 196 -18.13 -7.82 -21.61
CA ILE A 196 -18.20 -6.36 -21.77
C ILE A 196 -16.80 -5.82 -21.57
N PHE A 197 -16.22 -5.25 -22.61
CA PHE A 197 -14.84 -4.80 -22.60
C PHE A 197 -14.75 -3.33 -23.01
N SER A 198 -13.83 -2.59 -22.39
CA SER A 198 -13.35 -1.36 -22.98
C SER A 198 -12.77 -1.66 -24.37
N ALA A 199 -12.88 -0.72 -25.32
CA ALA A 199 -12.17 -0.85 -26.59
C ALA A 199 -10.69 -1.15 -26.32
N TYR A 200 -10.16 -2.19 -26.98
CA TYR A 200 -8.72 -2.39 -27.04
C TYR A 200 -8.17 -1.16 -27.76
N ASN A 201 -7.55 -0.25 -26.98
CA ASN A 201 -6.72 0.88 -27.37
C ASN A 201 -6.99 2.21 -26.61
N TRP A 202 -6.23 2.40 -25.51
CA TRP A 202 -5.61 3.65 -25.01
C TRP A 202 -6.48 4.85 -24.59
N THR A 203 -7.51 4.65 -23.75
CA THR A 203 -8.09 5.80 -23.02
C THR A 203 -7.02 6.38 -22.11
N LYS A 204 -6.49 7.56 -22.45
CA LYS A 204 -5.45 8.24 -21.68
C LYS A 204 -5.96 8.57 -20.29
N THR A 205 -5.47 7.87 -19.29
CA THR A 205 -5.74 8.17 -17.88
C THR A 205 -4.57 8.90 -17.24
N THR A 206 -4.88 9.71 -16.23
CA THR A 206 -3.89 10.36 -15.36
C THR A 206 -4.23 10.01 -13.91
N SER A 207 -3.33 10.33 -12.98
CA SER A 207 -3.59 10.17 -11.55
C SER A 207 -4.81 10.96 -11.02
N LYS A 208 -5.40 11.84 -11.84
CA LYS A 208 -6.62 12.61 -11.52
C LYS A 208 -7.87 12.05 -12.18
N THR A 209 -7.75 11.03 -13.02
CA THR A 209 -8.89 10.45 -13.73
C THR A 209 -9.82 9.76 -12.74
N ASP A 210 -11.09 10.15 -12.73
CA ASP A 210 -12.14 9.37 -12.08
C ASP A 210 -12.43 8.13 -12.92
N PHE A 211 -11.76 7.04 -12.57
CA PHE A 211 -11.84 5.82 -13.33
C PHE A 211 -13.22 5.16 -13.27
N VAL A 212 -13.92 5.27 -12.13
CA VAL A 212 -15.25 4.70 -11.97
C VAL A 212 -16.23 5.41 -12.89
N LYS A 213 -16.15 6.74 -12.98
CA LYS A 213 -16.92 7.53 -13.94
C LYS A 213 -16.60 7.15 -15.39
N LEU A 214 -15.33 6.92 -15.70
CA LEU A 214 -14.88 6.48 -17.03
C LEU A 214 -15.48 5.12 -17.41
N VAL A 215 -15.42 4.14 -16.50
CA VAL A 215 -16.02 2.82 -16.71
C VAL A 215 -17.54 2.94 -16.88
N LYS A 216 -18.20 3.72 -16.02
CA LYS A 216 -19.66 3.94 -16.10
C LYS A 216 -20.06 4.52 -17.46
N ALA A 217 -19.35 5.54 -17.95
CA ALA A 217 -19.61 6.12 -19.27
C ALA A 217 -19.36 5.08 -20.40
N GLY A 218 -18.31 4.28 -20.29
CA GLY A 218 -18.03 3.20 -21.24
C GLY A 218 -19.12 2.12 -21.27
N LEU A 219 -19.68 1.78 -20.12
CA LEU A 219 -20.82 0.87 -19.99
C LEU A 219 -22.09 1.47 -20.63
N GLU A 220 -22.40 2.72 -20.33
CA GLU A 220 -23.57 3.42 -20.88
C GLU A 220 -23.50 3.54 -22.41
N ASN A 221 -22.33 3.86 -22.96
CA ASN A 221 -22.10 3.91 -24.41
C ASN A 221 -22.27 2.55 -25.10
N GLN A 222 -22.07 1.45 -24.37
CA GLN A 222 -22.31 0.08 -24.85
C GLN A 222 -23.75 -0.40 -24.56
N GLY A 223 -24.64 0.50 -24.10
CA GLY A 223 -26.04 0.20 -23.80
C GLY A 223 -26.26 -0.48 -22.45
N TYR A 224 -25.24 -0.58 -21.59
CA TYR A 224 -25.34 -1.09 -20.22
C TYR A 224 -25.70 0.04 -19.24
N THR A 225 -26.91 0.57 -19.42
CA THR A 225 -27.51 1.55 -18.51
C THR A 225 -27.65 0.98 -17.10
N THR A 226 -27.81 1.84 -16.08
CA THR A 226 -28.08 1.39 -14.71
C THR A 226 -29.26 0.42 -14.62
N ALA A 227 -30.35 0.68 -15.34
CA ALA A 227 -31.51 -0.23 -15.39
C ALA A 227 -31.14 -1.60 -15.95
N LYS A 228 -30.37 -1.65 -17.06
CA LYS A 228 -29.91 -2.92 -17.63
C LYS A 228 -28.95 -3.66 -16.70
N ARG A 229 -28.03 -2.95 -16.04
CA ARG A 229 -27.08 -3.56 -15.09
C ARG A 229 -27.77 -4.21 -13.89
N ASN A 230 -28.85 -3.60 -13.39
CA ASN A 230 -29.65 -4.15 -12.29
C ASN A 230 -30.35 -5.48 -12.65
N GLN A 231 -30.55 -5.77 -13.94
CA GLN A 231 -31.16 -7.03 -14.40
C GLN A 231 -30.24 -8.23 -14.24
N PHE A 232 -28.92 -8.02 -14.07
CA PHE A 232 -27.96 -9.10 -13.84
C PHE A 232 -27.92 -9.59 -12.38
N LYS A 233 -28.87 -9.18 -11.54
CA LYS A 233 -29.00 -9.71 -10.18
C LYS A 233 -29.04 -11.25 -10.22
N GLY A 234 -28.19 -11.88 -9.41
CA GLY A 234 -28.05 -13.33 -9.35
C GLY A 234 -27.17 -13.93 -10.46
N TYR A 235 -26.59 -13.14 -11.35
CA TYR A 235 -25.56 -13.61 -12.28
C TYR A 235 -24.21 -13.71 -11.57
N GLN A 236 -23.34 -14.59 -12.04
CA GLN A 236 -21.94 -14.58 -11.69
C GLN A 236 -21.20 -13.52 -12.50
N ILE A 237 -20.26 -12.82 -11.86
CA ILE A 237 -19.51 -11.73 -12.48
C ILE A 237 -18.00 -11.91 -12.29
N GLY A 238 -17.24 -11.70 -13.35
CA GLY A 238 -15.80 -11.53 -13.32
C GLY A 238 -15.43 -10.09 -13.68
N VAL A 239 -14.50 -9.46 -12.97
CA VAL A 239 -14.11 -8.07 -13.23
C VAL A 239 -12.59 -7.94 -13.20
N TYR A 240 -12.02 -7.46 -14.30
CA TYR A 240 -10.62 -7.07 -14.37
C TYR A 240 -10.48 -5.64 -14.87
N ALA A 241 -9.59 -4.87 -14.24
CA ALA A 241 -9.32 -3.51 -14.66
C ALA A 241 -7.87 -3.10 -14.35
N THR A 242 -7.27 -2.35 -15.27
CA THR A 242 -5.93 -1.80 -15.15
C THR A 242 -6.03 -0.29 -15.32
N PRO A 243 -6.10 0.49 -14.23
CA PRO A 243 -6.36 1.92 -14.36
C PRO A 243 -5.22 2.69 -15.01
N HIS A 244 -4.01 2.15 -14.93
CA HIS A 244 -2.77 2.76 -15.40
C HIS A 244 -1.92 1.71 -16.13
N GLY A 245 -1.12 2.15 -17.11
CA GLY A 245 -0.19 1.30 -17.84
C GLY A 245 0.95 0.79 -16.94
N TYR A 246 1.62 -0.26 -17.39
CA TYR A 246 2.70 -0.96 -16.69
C TYR A 246 4.04 -0.20 -16.64
N ASP A 247 4.06 1.13 -16.56
CA ASP A 247 5.33 1.86 -16.46
C ASP A 247 5.72 2.14 -14.99
N SER A 248 6.93 1.69 -14.67
CA SER A 248 7.74 1.88 -13.46
C SER A 248 7.78 3.30 -12.87
N ASN A 249 7.41 4.34 -13.63
CA ASN A 249 7.51 5.74 -13.21
C ASN A 249 6.24 6.27 -12.55
N TYR A 250 5.91 5.74 -11.35
CA TYR A 250 4.61 6.05 -10.75
C TYR A 250 4.31 7.54 -10.46
N LYS A 251 5.38 8.34 -10.39
CA LYS A 251 5.34 9.78 -10.09
C LYS A 251 5.21 10.68 -11.31
N ASN A 252 5.53 10.17 -12.50
CA ASN A 252 5.58 10.93 -13.75
C ASN A 252 4.64 10.33 -14.79
N TRP A 253 3.48 9.82 -14.36
CA TRP A 253 2.51 9.10 -15.19
C TRP A 253 2.22 9.82 -16.51
N LEU A 254 2.94 9.40 -17.55
CA LEU A 254 2.58 9.57 -18.94
C LEU A 254 1.46 8.55 -19.20
N SER A 255 0.21 9.03 -19.21
CA SER A 255 -0.93 8.37 -19.87
C SER A 255 -0.98 6.83 -19.81
N GLY A 256 -1.69 6.28 -18.82
CA GLY A 256 -2.03 4.85 -18.81
C GLY A 256 -3.26 4.51 -19.66
N TYR A 257 -3.45 3.23 -19.99
CA TYR A 257 -4.61 2.75 -20.76
C TYR A 257 -5.67 2.28 -19.79
N GLY A 258 -6.76 3.03 -19.67
CA GLY A 258 -7.86 2.70 -18.78
C GLY A 258 -8.71 1.54 -19.25
N SER A 259 -8.09 0.38 -19.36
CA SER A 259 -8.68 -0.85 -19.88
C SER A 259 -9.38 -1.61 -18.77
N TRP A 260 -10.53 -2.18 -19.10
CA TRP A 260 -11.34 -3.00 -18.21
C TRP A 260 -12.12 -4.05 -18.99
N GLY A 261 -12.39 -5.16 -18.34
CA GLY A 261 -13.16 -6.28 -18.85
C GLY A 261 -14.08 -6.82 -17.78
N ILE A 262 -15.31 -7.16 -18.17
CA ILE A 262 -16.34 -7.72 -17.31
C ILE A 262 -16.92 -8.94 -18.02
N TYR A 263 -17.06 -10.04 -17.27
CA TYR A 263 -17.87 -11.17 -17.68
C TYR A 263 -19.10 -11.27 -16.81
N LEU A 264 -20.25 -11.52 -17.43
CA LEU A 264 -21.50 -11.82 -16.76
C LEU A 264 -22.01 -13.16 -17.26
N VAL A 265 -22.28 -14.08 -16.34
CA VAL A 265 -22.72 -15.44 -16.67
C VAL A 265 -23.93 -15.80 -15.81
N PRO A 266 -25.06 -16.25 -16.39
CA PRO A 266 -26.20 -16.68 -15.59
C PRO A 266 -25.79 -17.85 -14.67
N THR A 267 -26.16 -17.78 -13.38
CA THR A 267 -25.74 -18.79 -12.38
C THR A 267 -26.19 -20.21 -12.73
N GLN A 268 -27.31 -20.39 -13.44
CA GLN A 268 -27.78 -21.70 -13.90
C GLN A 268 -26.80 -22.41 -14.85
N ASN A 269 -25.91 -21.67 -15.51
CA ASN A 269 -24.93 -22.22 -16.45
C ASN A 269 -23.52 -22.32 -15.88
N ALA A 270 -23.30 -21.93 -14.62
CA ALA A 270 -21.99 -21.94 -14.00
C ALA A 270 -21.58 -23.30 -13.42
N LEU A 271 -22.47 -24.29 -13.48
CA LEU A 271 -22.30 -25.63 -12.91
C LEU A 271 -21.92 -26.71 -13.94
N ASN A 272 -21.65 -26.31 -15.20
CA ASN A 272 -21.29 -27.23 -16.29
C ASN A 272 -19.86 -26.99 -16.78
#